data_AF-A0A924W6E4-F1
#
_entry.id   AF-A0A924W6E4-F1
#
_cell.length_a   1.000
_cell.length_b   1.000
_cell.length_c   1.000
_cell.angle_alpha   90.00
_cell.angle_beta   90.00
_cell.angle_gamma   90.00
#
_symmetry.space_group_name_H-M   'P 1'
#
loop_
_entity.id
_entity.type
_entity.pdbx_description
1 polymer ?
#
loop_
_entity_poly.entity_id
_entity_poly.type
_entity_poly.pdbx_seq_one_letter_code
_entity_poly.pdbx_strand_id
1 'polypeptide(L)'
;MLPHPHLWPAIIGAILGFALIAWASVWLARRWATLSQRRRWIIFGALAIFEAIYWTSIYAVFVEPNRLVVRHVEIVSGDWNGAPLTIAAIGDTHVGGPHVDAARMGRIVRRINALRPDLVVLLGDY
;
A
#
# COMPACT_ATOMS: atom_id res chain seq x y z
N MET A 1 -9.05 -6.01 15.81
CA MET A 1 -8.32 -4.81 16.26
C MET A 1 -8.87 -3.64 15.45
N LEU A 2 -9.26 -2.55 16.12
CA LEU A 2 -9.73 -1.35 15.41
C LEU A 2 -8.56 -0.73 14.61
N PRO A 3 -8.82 -0.06 13.47
CA PRO A 3 -7.80 0.66 12.74
C PRO A 3 -7.12 1.71 13.63
N HIS A 4 -5.84 1.98 13.36
CA HIS A 4 -5.13 3.06 14.03
C HIS A 4 -5.89 4.39 13.87
N PRO A 5 -5.98 5.27 14.89
CA PRO A 5 -6.76 6.49 14.84
C PRO A 5 -6.49 7.37 13.59
N HIS A 6 -5.22 7.46 13.18
CA HIS A 6 -4.81 8.21 11.99
C HIS A 6 -5.31 7.64 10.66
N LEU A 7 -5.82 6.42 10.61
CA LEU A 7 -6.41 5.82 9.41
C LEU A 7 -7.89 6.16 9.22
N TRP A 8 -8.59 6.62 10.27
CA TRP A 8 -10.03 6.93 10.17
C TRP A 8 -10.37 7.98 9.09
N PRO A 9 -9.63 9.10 8.94
CA PRO A 9 -9.90 10.05 7.87
C PRO A 9 -9.81 9.40 6.48
N ALA A 10 -8.81 8.53 6.26
CA ALA A 10 -8.65 7.81 5.00
C ALA A 10 -9.78 6.79 4.78
N ILE A 11 -10.22 6.09 5.83
CA ILE A 11 -11.33 5.13 5.76
C ILE A 11 -12.65 5.84 5.42
N ILE A 12 -12.94 6.94 6.12
CA ILE A 12 -14.14 7.74 5.86
C ILE A 12 -14.08 8.30 4.43
N GLY A 13 -12.93 8.85 4.03
CA GLY A 13 -12.70 9.36 2.68
C GLY A 13 -12.90 8.28 1.61
N ALA A 14 -12.44 7.05 1.85
CA ALA A 14 -12.67 5.91 0.96
C ALA A 14 -14.18 5.61 0.84
N ILE A 15 -14.89 5.45 1.95
CA ILE A 15 -16.32 5.11 1.92
C ILE A 15 -17.13 6.21 1.20
N LEU A 16 -16.91 7.47 1.56
CA LEU A 16 -17.61 8.61 0.96
C LEU A 16 -17.22 8.79 -0.52
N GLY A 17 -15.93 8.64 -0.85
CA GLY A 17 -15.42 8.74 -2.21
C GLY A 17 -16.04 7.67 -3.12
N PHE A 18 -16.12 6.43 -2.65
CA PHE A 18 -16.79 5.36 -3.39
C PHE A 18 -18.27 5.67 -3.65
N ALA A 19 -19.00 6.14 -2.63
CA ALA A 19 -20.41 6.52 -2.78
C ALA A 19 -20.59 7.67 -3.79
N LEU A 20 -19.70 8.67 -3.76
CA LEU A 20 -19.71 9.79 -4.68
C LEU A 20 -19.42 9.36 -6.12
N ILE A 21 -18.42 8.50 -6.34
CA ILE A 21 -18.10 7.95 -7.66
C ILE A 21 -19.29 7.17 -8.20
N ALA A 22 -19.84 6.25 -7.41
CA ALA A 22 -21.00 5.47 -7.81
C ALA A 22 -22.19 6.36 -8.20
N TRP A 23 -22.47 7.38 -7.39
CA TRP A 23 -23.53 8.34 -7.67
C TRP A 23 -23.25 9.16 -8.95
N ALA A 24 -22.04 9.68 -9.13
CA ALA A 24 -21.65 10.48 -10.29
C ALA A 24 -21.72 9.65 -11.58
N SER A 25 -21.26 8.40 -11.54
CA SER A 25 -21.33 7.44 -12.65
C SER A 25 -22.78 7.13 -13.03
N VAL A 26 -23.64 6.86 -12.05
CA VAL A 26 -25.08 6.65 -12.27
C VAL A 26 -25.76 7.90 -12.83
N TRP A 27 -25.45 9.07 -12.29
CA TRP A 27 -25.97 10.35 -12.76
C TRP A 27 -25.59 10.61 -14.22
N LEU A 28 -24.32 10.39 -14.58
CA LEU A 28 -23.81 10.56 -15.93
C LEU A 28 -24.51 9.60 -16.90
N ALA A 29 -24.65 8.33 -16.51
CA ALA A 29 -25.36 7.33 -17.31
C ALA A 29 -26.83 7.74 -17.55
N ARG A 30 -27.54 8.20 -16.52
CA ARG A 30 -28.94 8.63 -16.62
C ARG A 30 -29.12 9.88 -17.50
N ARG A 31 -28.15 10.79 -17.50
CA ARG A 31 -28.20 12.05 -18.27
C ARG A 31 -27.51 11.97 -19.63
N TRP A 32 -26.92 10.83 -19.97
CA TRP A 32 -26.05 10.68 -21.14
C TRP A 32 -26.68 11.24 -22.42
N ALA A 33 -27.89 10.79 -22.75
CA ALA A 33 -28.60 11.21 -23.96
C ALA A 33 -28.91 12.72 -24.01
N THR A 34 -29.07 13.36 -22.85
CA THR A 34 -29.42 14.79 -22.74
C THR A 34 -28.23 15.74 -22.87
N LEU A 35 -27.01 15.21 -22.76
CA LEU A 35 -25.78 16.00 -22.83
C LEU A 35 -25.28 16.15 -24.27
N SER A 36 -24.64 17.28 -24.59
CA SER A 36 -23.94 17.46 -25.86
C SER A 36 -22.68 16.59 -25.93
N GLN A 37 -22.27 16.18 -27.14
CA GLN A 37 -21.13 15.29 -27.35
C GLN A 37 -19.85 15.77 -26.65
N ARG A 38 -19.51 17.07 -26.77
CA ARG A 38 -18.34 17.65 -26.10
C ARG A 38 -18.41 17.53 -24.57
N ARG A 39 -19.58 17.80 -23.97
CA ARG A 39 -19.77 17.71 -22.51
C ARG A 39 -19.66 16.28 -22.01
N ARG A 40 -20.18 15.31 -22.76
CA ARG A 40 -20.09 13.87 -22.43
C ARG A 40 -18.64 13.44 -22.25
N TRP A 41 -17.78 13.73 -23.21
CA TRP A 41 -16.37 13.32 -23.17
C TRP A 41 -15.56 14.06 -22.12
N ILE A 42 -15.84 15.35 -21.87
CA ILE A 42 -15.18 16.09 -20.79
C ILE A 42 -15.53 15.47 -19.43
N ILE A 43 -16.81 15.23 -19.15
CA ILE A 43 -17.25 14.66 -17.87
C ILE A 43 -16.72 13.23 -17.72
N PHE A 44 -16.78 12.42 -18.78
CA PHE A 44 -16.23 11.07 -18.77
C PHE A 44 -14.72 11.06 -18.48
N GLY A 45 -13.95 11.93 -19.16
CA GLY A 45 -12.51 12.05 -18.92
C GLY A 45 -12.19 12.52 -17.50
N ALA A 46 -12.92 13.50 -16.98
CA ALA A 46 -12.76 13.98 -15.61
C ALA A 46 -13.06 12.87 -14.58
N LEU A 47 -14.15 12.12 -14.79
CA LEU A 47 -14.52 10.99 -13.94
C LEU A 47 -13.46 9.88 -13.98
N ALA A 48 -12.95 9.54 -15.16
CA ALA A 48 -11.90 8.55 -15.33
C ALA A 48 -10.60 8.94 -14.61
N ILE A 49 -10.18 10.21 -14.72
CA ILE A 49 -9.01 10.73 -13.98
C ILE A 49 -9.26 10.65 -12.47
N PHE A 50 -10.43 11.07 -12.01
CA PHE A 50 -10.79 11.03 -10.60
C PHE A 50 -10.77 9.61 -10.05
N GLU A 51 -11.38 8.65 -10.76
CA GLU A 51 -11.36 7.23 -10.38
C GLU A 51 -9.94 6.67 -10.34
N ALA A 52 -9.09 7.00 -11.32
CA ALA A 52 -7.70 6.55 -11.34
C ALA A 52 -6.93 7.06 -10.11
N ILE A 53 -7.07 8.34 -9.76
CA ILE A 53 -6.47 8.92 -8.55
C ILE A 53 -7.02 8.22 -7.31
N TYR A 54 -8.34 8.13 -7.21
CA TYR A 54 -9.02 7.53 -6.06
C TYR A 54 -8.54 6.09 -5.81
N TRP A 55 -8.59 5.21 -6.81
CA TRP A 55 -8.18 3.81 -6.67
C TRP A 55 -6.68 3.66 -6.39
N THR A 56 -5.84 4.52 -6.97
CA THR A 56 -4.41 4.53 -6.68
C THR A 56 -4.15 4.95 -5.22
N SER A 57 -4.89 5.94 -4.71
CA SER A 57 -4.80 6.34 -3.29
C SER A 57 -5.29 5.23 -2.35
N ILE A 58 -6.38 4.54 -2.69
CA ILE A 58 -6.85 3.37 -1.92
C ILE A 58 -5.75 2.31 -1.84
N TYR A 59 -5.12 2.00 -2.99
CA TYR A 59 -4.03 1.04 -3.03
C TYR A 59 -2.84 1.49 -2.17
N ALA A 60 -2.39 2.74 -2.33
CA ALA A 60 -1.23 3.29 -1.65
C ALA A 60 -1.41 3.39 -0.13
N VAL A 61 -2.64 3.56 0.37
CA VAL A 61 -2.91 3.65 1.82
C VAL A 61 -3.22 2.29 2.43
N PHE A 62 -4.05 1.47 1.78
CA PHE A 62 -4.58 0.26 2.42
C PHE A 62 -3.91 -1.02 1.99
N VAL A 63 -3.38 -1.09 0.77
CA VAL A 63 -2.82 -2.32 0.21
C VAL A 63 -1.31 -2.34 0.35
N GLU A 64 -0.62 -1.38 -0.25
CA GLU A 64 0.84 -1.32 -0.29
C GLU A 64 1.45 -1.33 1.11
N PRO A 65 1.02 -0.49 2.07
CA PRO A 65 1.61 -0.48 3.38
C PRO A 65 1.39 -1.76 4.13
N ASN A 66 0.41 -2.61 3.80
CA ASN A 66 0.13 -3.89 4.48
C ASN A 66 0.81 -5.11 3.85
N ARG A 67 1.57 -4.92 2.77
CA ARG A 67 2.34 -6.00 2.15
C ARG A 67 3.51 -6.43 3.03
N LEU A 68 3.80 -7.73 2.99
CA LEU A 68 5.01 -8.31 3.57
C LEU A 68 5.67 -9.17 2.49
N VAL A 69 6.75 -8.65 1.91
CA VAL A 69 7.47 -9.29 0.81
C VAL A 69 8.89 -9.60 1.28
N VAL A 70 9.38 -10.81 0.97
CA VAL A 70 10.78 -11.18 1.17
C VAL A 70 11.49 -11.04 -0.17
N ARG A 71 12.46 -10.14 -0.25
CA ARG A 71 13.32 -9.97 -1.43
C ARG A 71 14.65 -10.67 -1.16
N HIS A 72 15.01 -11.62 -2.01
CA HIS A 72 16.32 -12.25 -2.00
C HIS A 72 17.23 -11.51 -2.97
N VAL A 73 18.43 -11.15 -2.52
CA VAL A 73 19.47 -10.54 -3.33
C VAL A 73 20.75 -11.30 -3.05
N GLU A 74 21.35 -11.84 -4.09
CA GLU A 74 22.65 -12.49 -4.00
C GLU A 74 23.74 -11.44 -4.28
N ILE A 75 24.71 -11.34 -3.38
CA ILE A 75 25.86 -10.45 -3.52
C ILE A 75 27.10 -11.35 -3.60
N VAL A 76 27.79 -11.30 -4.73
CA VAL A 76 29.04 -12.03 -4.95
C VAL A 76 30.18 -11.02 -4.97
N SER A 77 31.19 -11.21 -4.11
CA SER A 77 32.39 -10.38 -4.07
C SER A 77 33.63 -11.26 -4.15
N GLY A 78 34.59 -10.87 -4.99
CA GLY A 78 35.90 -11.54 -5.06
C GLY A 78 36.74 -11.38 -3.79
N ASP A 79 36.41 -10.39 -2.95
CA ASP A 79 37.09 -10.15 -1.68
C ASP A 79 36.54 -11.04 -0.55
N TRP A 80 35.39 -11.70 -0.77
CA TRP A 80 34.79 -12.58 0.23
C TRP A 80 35.41 -13.99 0.16
N ASN A 81 36.18 -14.34 1.19
CA ASN A 81 36.88 -15.61 1.29
C ASN A 81 36.25 -16.57 2.33
N GLY A 82 35.12 -16.19 2.95
CA GLY A 82 34.41 -16.99 3.95
C GLY A 82 33.38 -17.93 3.35
N ALA A 83 32.71 -18.71 4.21
CA ALA A 83 31.53 -19.47 3.79
C ALA A 83 30.40 -18.53 3.33
N PRO A 84 29.47 -18.98 2.47
CA PRO A 84 28.29 -18.20 2.13
C PRO A 84 27.51 -17.79 3.39
N LEU A 85 27.06 -16.54 3.43
CA LEU A 85 26.35 -15.97 4.58
C LEU A 85 24.95 -15.51 4.16
N THR A 86 23.94 -15.91 4.93
CA THR A 86 22.57 -15.44 4.76
C THR A 86 22.27 -14.35 5.78
N ILE A 87 22.12 -13.11 5.31
CA ILE A 87 21.78 -11.97 6.15
C ILE A 87 20.32 -11.57 5.92
N ALA A 88 19.53 -11.50 6.99
CA ALA A 88 18.24 -10.84 6.97
C ALA A 88 18.41 -9.37 7.37
N ALA A 89 18.17 -8.46 6.42
CA ALA A 89 18.19 -7.03 6.68
C ALA A 89 16.75 -6.48 6.83
N ILE A 90 16.53 -5.67 7.87
CA ILE A 90 15.25 -5.00 8.13
C ILE A 90 15.50 -3.56 8.63
N GLY A 91 14.69 -2.60 8.18
CA GLY A 91 14.69 -1.21 8.61
C GLY A 91 13.33 -0.58 8.35
N ASP A 92 13.20 0.71 8.66
CA ASP A 92 12.03 1.54 8.36
C ASP A 92 10.73 0.91 8.89
N THR A 93 10.84 0.33 10.09
CA THR A 93 9.71 -0.36 10.70
C THR A 93 8.65 0.62 11.15
N HIS A 94 9.02 1.84 11.57
CA HIS A 94 8.11 2.86 12.09
C HIS A 94 7.04 2.27 13.04
N VAL A 95 7.49 1.47 14.00
CA VAL A 95 6.66 0.74 14.96
C VAL A 95 5.86 1.75 15.77
N GLY A 96 4.56 1.48 15.91
CA GLY A 96 3.62 2.41 16.52
C GLY A 96 3.03 3.40 15.51
N GLY A 97 3.51 3.40 14.27
CA GLY A 97 2.89 4.12 13.16
C GLY A 97 1.55 3.51 12.73
N PRO A 98 0.81 4.19 11.85
CA PRO A 98 -0.56 3.81 11.48
C PRO A 98 -0.71 2.40 10.90
N HIS A 99 0.34 1.88 10.27
CA HIS A 99 0.34 0.60 9.56
C HIS A 99 1.19 -0.49 10.23
N VAL A 100 1.99 -0.15 11.26
CA VAL A 100 2.95 -1.08 11.88
C VAL A 100 2.69 -1.16 13.38
N ASP A 101 1.76 -2.05 13.73
CA ASP A 101 1.46 -2.41 15.11
C ASP A 101 2.34 -3.58 15.61
N ALA A 102 2.27 -3.84 16.92
CA ALA A 102 2.99 -4.95 17.54
C ALA A 102 2.62 -6.32 16.92
N ALA A 103 1.35 -6.51 16.53
CA ALA A 103 0.90 -7.74 15.89
C ALA A 103 1.57 -7.96 14.54
N ARG A 104 1.76 -6.91 13.75
CA ARG A 104 2.49 -6.93 12.50
C ARG A 104 3.98 -7.17 12.71
N MET A 105 4.61 -6.50 13.66
CA MET A 105 6.00 -6.78 13.99
C MET A 105 6.20 -8.24 14.38
N GLY A 106 5.26 -8.83 15.13
CA GLY A 106 5.25 -10.26 15.40
C GLY A 106 5.19 -11.13 14.13
N ARG A 107 4.43 -10.73 13.10
CA ARG A 107 4.41 -11.43 11.79
C ARG A 107 5.75 -11.31 11.06
N ILE A 108 6.35 -10.12 11.08
CA ILE A 108 7.65 -9.86 10.46
C ILE A 108 8.75 -10.70 11.12
N VAL A 109 8.84 -10.67 12.45
CA VAL A 109 9.81 -11.47 13.21
C VAL A 109 9.65 -12.96 12.94
N ARG A 110 8.40 -13.49 12.96
CA ARG A 110 8.15 -14.90 12.61
C ARG A 110 8.60 -15.23 11.19
N ARG A 111 8.39 -14.32 10.23
CA ARG A 111 8.82 -14.52 8.85
C ARG A 111 10.34 -14.54 8.72
N ILE A 112 11.04 -13.62 9.39
CA ILE A 112 12.52 -13.57 9.42
C ILE A 112 13.08 -14.86 10.01
N ASN A 113 12.58 -15.30 11.17
CA ASN A 113 13.07 -16.52 11.83
C ASN A 113 12.86 -17.76 10.96
N ALA A 114 11.76 -17.82 10.19
CA ALA A 114 11.50 -18.92 9.26
C ALA A 114 12.47 -18.98 8.05
N LEU A 115 13.14 -17.87 7.73
CA LEU A 115 14.21 -17.85 6.71
C LEU A 115 15.51 -18.48 7.21
N ARG A 116 15.66 -18.67 8.53
CA ARG A 116 16.88 -19.19 9.18
C ARG A 116 18.15 -18.44 8.73
N PRO A 117 18.18 -17.09 8.82
CA PRO A 117 19.39 -16.35 8.50
C PRO A 117 20.48 -16.60 9.55
N ASP A 118 21.74 -16.44 9.14
CA ASP A 118 22.89 -16.49 10.05
C ASP A 118 23.01 -15.22 10.89
N LEU A 119 22.55 -14.09 10.33
CA LEU A 119 22.55 -12.78 10.98
C LEU A 119 21.28 -11.99 10.65
N VAL A 120 20.73 -11.28 11.64
CA VAL A 120 19.69 -10.28 11.44
C VAL A 120 20.27 -8.91 11.71
N VAL A 121 20.20 -8.02 10.72
CA VAL A 121 20.70 -6.64 10.80
C VAL A 121 19.53 -5.66 10.81
N LEU A 122 19.57 -4.75 11.78
CA LEU A 122 18.60 -3.66 11.93
C LEU A 122 19.19 -2.37 11.34
N LEU A 123 18.54 -1.80 10.34
CA LEU A 123 19.06 -0.69 9.53
C LEU A 123 18.62 0.70 9.99
N GLY A 124 17.76 0.81 11.00
CA GLY A 124 17.26 2.08 11.56
C GLY A 124 15.80 2.39 11.22
N ASP A 125 15.39 3.61 11.60
CA ASP A 125 14.02 4.18 11.49
C ASP A 125 12.94 3.29 12.13
N TYR A 126 13.11 3.10 13.44
CA TYR A 126 12.37 2.12 14.23
C TYR A 126 10.94 2.52 14.55
#